data_AF-A0A1M7PJD3-F1
#
_entry.id   AF-A0A1M7PJD3-F1
#
_cell.length_a   1.000
_cell.length_b   1.000
_cell.length_c   1.000
_cell.angle_alpha   90.00
_cell.angle_beta   90.00
_cell.angle_gamma   90.00
#
_symmetry.space_group_name_H-M   'P 1'
#
loop_
_entity.id
_entity.type
_entity.pdbx_description
1 polymer ?
#
loop_
_entity_poly.entity_id
_entity_poly.type
_entity_poly.pdbx_seq_one_letter_code
_entity_poly.pdbx_strand_id
1 'polypeptide(L)'
;MSQPFDVAELATTYANKSAQDILKLAFEHFGDELWISFSGAEDVVLVDMAWKLNKNVKVFSLDTGRLHPETYRFIEQVREHYKINIEIMSPEQSKLEPFVKEKGLFSFYRDGHGECCGVRKIEPLRRKLSSVKAWATGQRRDQSPGTRSAVAAMEIDTAFSTPERTLYKFNPLAQMSSEEIWGYIRMLELPYNSLHERGFISIGCEPCTRPVLPNQHEREGRWWWEEATQKECGLHAGNLIAKV
;
A
#
# COMPACT_ATOMS: atom_id res chain seq x y z
N MET A 1 -14.13 -12.78 -19.97
CA MET A 1 -13.39 -13.86 -19.28
C MET A 1 -14.17 -14.24 -18.04
N SER A 2 -14.36 -15.53 -17.75
CA SER A 2 -15.06 -15.97 -16.54
C SER A 2 -14.23 -15.59 -15.32
N GLN A 3 -14.83 -14.92 -14.33
CA GLN A 3 -14.18 -14.73 -13.04
C GLN A 3 -13.87 -16.11 -12.43
N PRO A 4 -12.70 -16.32 -11.81
CA PRO A 4 -12.36 -17.60 -11.18
C PRO A 4 -13.24 -17.88 -9.95
N PHE A 5 -13.87 -16.84 -9.40
CA PHE A 5 -14.81 -16.89 -8.27
C PHE A 5 -15.66 -15.62 -8.22
N ASP A 6 -16.77 -15.64 -7.48
CA ASP A 6 -17.57 -14.46 -7.19
C ASP A 6 -16.90 -13.62 -6.10
N VAL A 7 -16.33 -12.46 -6.49
CA VAL A 7 -15.61 -11.57 -5.59
C VAL A 7 -16.54 -10.94 -4.54
N ALA A 8 -17.79 -10.63 -4.90
CA ALA A 8 -18.72 -9.97 -3.99
C ALA A 8 -19.19 -10.93 -2.89
N GLU A 9 -19.47 -12.18 -3.25
CA GLU A 9 -19.80 -13.23 -2.30
C GLU A 9 -18.63 -13.51 -1.35
N LEU A 10 -17.42 -13.74 -1.88
CA LEU A 10 -16.26 -14.02 -1.04
C LEU A 10 -15.85 -12.81 -0.19
N ALA A 11 -15.97 -11.59 -0.69
CA ALA A 11 -15.73 -10.39 0.11
C ALA A 11 -16.67 -10.31 1.32
N THR A 12 -17.92 -10.77 1.18
CA THR A 12 -18.90 -10.83 2.27
C THR A 12 -18.56 -11.95 3.26
N THR A 13 -18.29 -13.17 2.77
CA THR A 13 -17.94 -14.32 3.61
C THR A 13 -16.64 -14.10 4.38
N TYR A 14 -15.67 -13.41 3.79
CA TYR A 14 -14.37 -13.10 4.38
C TYR A 14 -14.32 -11.75 5.09
N ALA A 15 -15.44 -11.03 5.15
CA ALA A 15 -15.49 -9.70 5.75
C ALA A 15 -14.97 -9.70 7.18
N ASN A 16 -15.22 -10.77 7.96
CA ASN A 16 -14.83 -10.93 9.37
C ASN A 16 -13.82 -12.07 9.60
N LYS A 17 -13.11 -12.51 8.57
CA LYS A 17 -12.09 -13.56 8.67
C LYS A 17 -10.74 -12.95 9.02
N SER A 18 -9.84 -13.78 9.56
CA SER A 18 -8.49 -13.33 9.92
C SER A 18 -7.69 -12.94 8.67
N ALA A 19 -6.69 -12.07 8.85
CA ALA A 19 -5.77 -11.68 7.77
C ALA A 19 -5.08 -12.91 7.14
N GLN A 20 -4.74 -13.92 7.94
CA GLN A 20 -4.14 -15.17 7.47
C GLN A 20 -5.11 -15.99 6.63
N ASP A 21 -6.40 -16.02 6.96
CA ASP A 21 -7.39 -16.75 6.15
C ASP A 21 -7.65 -16.05 4.81
N ILE A 22 -7.66 -14.71 4.79
CA ILE A 22 -7.75 -13.95 3.53
C ILE A 22 -6.52 -14.22 2.65
N LEU A 23 -5.31 -14.26 3.24
CA LEU A 23 -4.09 -14.60 2.50
C LEU A 23 -4.08 -16.05 2.01
N LYS A 24 -4.54 -17.02 2.81
CA LYS A 24 -4.66 -18.42 2.37
C LYS A 24 -5.56 -18.52 1.15
N LEU A 25 -6.74 -17.90 1.18
CA LEU A 25 -7.64 -17.86 0.04
C LEU A 25 -6.97 -17.23 -1.20
N ALA A 26 -6.27 -16.12 -1.03
CA ALA A 26 -5.55 -15.47 -2.12
C ALA A 26 -4.47 -16.39 -2.72
N PHE A 27 -3.70 -17.09 -1.88
CA PHE A 27 -2.71 -18.07 -2.33
C PHE A 27 -3.34 -19.33 -2.94
N GLU A 28 -4.50 -19.78 -2.48
CA GLU A 28 -5.23 -20.91 -3.07
C GLU A 28 -5.65 -20.61 -4.52
N HIS A 29 -6.11 -19.38 -4.79
CA HIS A 29 -6.57 -18.99 -6.14
C HIS A 29 -5.45 -18.52 -7.07
N PHE A 30 -4.42 -17.85 -6.55
CA PHE A 30 -3.40 -17.19 -7.38
C PHE A 30 -2.00 -17.75 -7.18
N GLY A 31 -1.75 -18.58 -6.16
CA GLY A 31 -0.45 -19.20 -5.89
C GLY A 31 0.70 -18.19 -5.92
N ASP A 32 1.75 -18.51 -6.67
CA ASP A 32 2.93 -17.66 -6.86
C ASP A 32 2.68 -16.47 -7.82
N GLU A 33 1.46 -16.27 -8.34
CA GLU A 33 1.07 -15.09 -9.12
C GLU A 33 0.53 -13.95 -8.25
N LEU A 34 0.31 -14.19 -6.95
CA LEU A 34 -0.06 -13.14 -5.98
C LEU A 34 1.15 -12.25 -5.65
N TRP A 35 0.99 -10.94 -5.83
CA TRP A 35 1.99 -9.94 -5.46
C TRP A 35 1.61 -9.17 -4.19
N ILE A 36 2.55 -9.02 -3.27
CA ILE A 36 2.39 -8.18 -2.08
C ILE A 36 3.00 -6.81 -2.34
N SER A 37 2.21 -5.76 -2.14
CA SER A 37 2.70 -4.38 -2.14
C SER A 37 3.23 -4.04 -0.76
N PHE A 38 4.53 -3.77 -0.65
CA PHE A 38 5.19 -3.35 0.59
C PHE A 38 5.71 -1.91 0.48
N SER A 39 5.23 -1.03 1.36
CA SER A 39 5.53 0.40 1.33
C SER A 39 6.75 0.81 2.17
N GLY A 40 7.32 -0.11 2.96
CA GLY A 40 8.38 0.21 3.92
C GLY A 40 7.87 0.88 5.19
N ALA A 41 6.65 0.54 5.63
CA ALA A 41 6.01 1.05 6.83
C ALA A 41 5.49 -0.11 7.71
N GLU A 42 4.39 0.09 8.43
CA GLU A 42 3.80 -0.95 9.30
C GLU A 42 3.16 -2.11 8.52
N ASP A 43 3.02 -1.98 7.21
CA ASP A 43 2.57 -3.04 6.30
C ASP A 43 3.59 -4.19 6.15
N VAL A 44 4.71 -4.15 6.87
CA VAL A 44 5.60 -5.32 7.08
C VAL A 44 4.87 -6.52 7.69
N VAL A 45 3.80 -6.28 8.46
CA VAL A 45 2.94 -7.36 8.98
C VAL A 45 2.33 -8.19 7.84
N LEU A 46 1.93 -7.55 6.73
CA LEU A 46 1.42 -8.26 5.57
C LEU A 46 2.52 -9.12 4.93
N VAL A 47 3.74 -8.58 4.82
CA VAL A 47 4.89 -9.31 4.28
C VAL A 47 5.20 -10.55 5.12
N ASP A 48 5.27 -10.40 6.43
CA ASP A 48 5.54 -11.52 7.34
C ASP A 48 4.46 -12.60 7.28
N MET A 49 3.18 -12.23 7.37
CA MET A 49 2.08 -13.18 7.28
C MET A 49 2.08 -13.91 5.93
N ALA A 50 2.30 -13.20 4.83
CA ALA A 50 2.35 -13.80 3.50
C ALA A 50 3.57 -14.73 3.34
N TRP A 51 4.74 -14.32 3.86
CA TRP A 51 5.96 -15.14 3.84
C TRP A 51 5.88 -16.39 4.72
N LYS A 52 5.14 -16.33 5.84
CA LYS A 52 4.87 -17.52 6.67
C LYS A 52 4.02 -18.55 5.93
N LEU A 53 3.09 -18.11 5.09
CA LEU A 53 2.25 -18.97 4.27
C LEU A 53 2.94 -19.46 2.99
N ASN A 54 3.72 -18.61 2.33
CA ASN A 54 4.45 -18.94 1.12
C ASN A 54 5.87 -18.34 1.14
N LYS A 55 6.89 -19.19 1.19
CA LYS A 55 8.30 -18.77 1.21
C LYS A 55 8.77 -18.17 -0.11
N ASN A 56 8.04 -18.39 -1.21
CA ASN A 56 8.31 -17.84 -2.53
C ASN A 56 7.46 -16.60 -2.84
N VAL A 57 6.83 -15.99 -1.82
CA VAL A 57 5.96 -14.82 -1.98
C VAL A 57 6.66 -13.72 -2.78
N LYS A 58 5.97 -13.19 -3.79
CA LYS A 58 6.46 -12.08 -4.59
C LYS A 58 6.07 -10.76 -3.93
N VAL A 59 7.06 -9.92 -3.70
CA VAL A 59 6.89 -8.62 -3.03
C VAL A 59 7.45 -7.53 -3.92
N PHE A 60 6.76 -6.40 -4.01
CA PHE A 60 7.28 -5.21 -4.67
C PHE A 60 7.13 -3.97 -3.80
N SER A 61 8.00 -2.99 -4.00
CA SER A 61 7.97 -1.69 -3.35
C SER A 61 8.05 -0.58 -4.39
N LEU A 62 7.29 0.49 -4.18
CA LEU A 62 7.30 1.67 -5.06
C LEU A 62 8.34 2.66 -4.54
N ASP A 63 9.53 2.67 -5.13
CA ASP A 63 10.54 3.67 -4.85
C ASP A 63 10.27 4.94 -5.66
N THR A 64 9.64 5.93 -5.02
CA THR A 64 9.36 7.23 -5.65
C THR A 64 10.61 8.07 -5.94
N GLY A 65 11.80 7.63 -5.50
CA GLY A 65 13.05 8.39 -5.47
C GLY A 65 13.08 9.48 -4.39
N ARG A 66 12.06 9.55 -3.52
CA ARG A 66 11.89 10.57 -2.47
C ARG A 66 11.44 9.96 -1.15
N LEU A 67 11.68 8.65 -0.96
CA LEU A 67 11.45 7.99 0.32
C LEU A 67 12.45 8.49 1.38
N HIS A 68 12.12 8.30 2.65
CA HIS A 68 13.09 8.57 3.71
C HIS A 68 14.28 7.61 3.60
N PRO A 69 15.50 8.03 3.93
CA PRO A 69 16.64 7.12 4.06
C PRO A 69 16.37 5.92 4.99
N GLU A 70 15.61 6.14 6.07
CA GLU A 70 15.13 5.12 7.00
C GLU A 70 14.26 4.07 6.28
N THR A 71 13.37 4.50 5.37
CA THR A 71 12.53 3.59 4.57
C THR A 71 13.37 2.72 3.64
N TYR A 72 14.41 3.26 2.99
CA TYR A 72 15.31 2.44 2.17
C TYR A 72 16.04 1.38 3.01
N ARG A 73 16.62 1.78 4.15
CA ARG A 73 17.29 0.85 5.07
C ARG A 73 16.33 -0.23 5.56
N PHE A 74 15.09 0.15 5.85
CA PHE A 74 14.08 -0.80 6.32
C PHE A 74 13.63 -1.77 5.23
N ILE A 75 13.41 -1.31 3.99
CA ILE A 75 13.12 -2.20 2.86
C ILE A 75 14.24 -3.22 2.69
N GLU A 76 15.50 -2.78 2.76
CA GLU A 76 16.66 -3.67 2.68
C GLU A 76 16.72 -4.65 3.87
N GLN A 77 16.48 -4.17 5.09
CA GLN A 77 16.41 -5.02 6.28
C GLN A 77 15.35 -6.13 6.14
N VAL A 78 14.18 -5.81 5.60
CA VAL A 78 13.12 -6.80 5.32
C VAL A 78 13.56 -7.78 4.23
N ARG A 79 14.20 -7.29 3.15
CA ARG A 79 14.75 -8.11 2.06
C ARG A 79 15.71 -9.17 2.62
N GLU A 80 16.64 -8.76 3.48
CA GLU A 80 17.64 -9.64 4.10
C GLU A 80 17.04 -10.59 5.14
N HIS A 81 16.15 -10.07 6.01
CA HIS A 81 15.53 -10.84 7.09
C HIS A 81 14.70 -12.02 6.56
N TYR A 82 13.82 -11.76 5.58
CA TYR A 82 12.95 -12.80 5.01
C TYR A 82 13.58 -13.52 3.81
N LYS A 83 14.75 -13.07 3.33
CA LYS A 83 15.42 -13.56 2.12
C LYS A 83 14.53 -13.53 0.88
N ILE A 84 13.74 -12.46 0.74
CA ILE A 84 12.83 -12.23 -0.39
C ILE A 84 13.53 -11.31 -1.38
N ASN A 85 13.41 -11.58 -2.68
CA ASN A 85 13.83 -10.62 -3.71
C ASN A 85 12.72 -9.58 -3.92
N ILE A 86 12.79 -8.46 -3.19
CA ILE A 86 11.80 -7.38 -3.31
C ILE A 86 12.04 -6.64 -4.63
N GLU A 87 11.02 -6.58 -5.48
CA GLU A 87 11.08 -5.83 -6.74
C GLU A 87 10.88 -4.34 -6.49
N ILE A 88 11.90 -3.54 -6.78
CA ILE A 88 11.86 -2.08 -6.59
C ILE A 88 11.41 -1.40 -7.87
N MET A 89 10.28 -0.71 -7.81
CA MET A 89 9.68 0.01 -8.94
C MET A 89 10.01 1.50 -8.86
N SER A 90 10.85 1.99 -9.76
CA SER A 90 11.23 3.41 -9.86
C SER A 90 10.43 4.17 -10.94
N PRO A 91 10.29 5.52 -10.82
CA PRO A 91 9.66 6.37 -11.83
C PRO A 91 10.35 6.28 -13.20
N GLU A 92 9.57 6.33 -14.27
CA GLU A 92 10.08 6.49 -15.63
C GLU A 92 10.73 7.88 -15.80
N GLN A 93 12.02 7.90 -16.13
CA GLN A 93 12.80 9.13 -16.31
C GLN A 93 12.19 10.06 -17.37
N SER A 94 11.70 9.48 -18.46
CA SER A 94 11.03 10.19 -19.56
C SER A 94 9.80 11.00 -19.13
N LYS A 95 9.15 10.63 -18.02
CA LYS A 95 8.02 11.37 -17.43
C LYS A 95 8.47 12.27 -16.29
N LEU A 96 9.45 11.82 -15.50
CA LEU A 96 9.91 12.53 -14.31
C LEU A 96 10.72 13.79 -14.63
N GLU A 97 11.63 13.72 -15.60
CA GLU A 97 12.50 14.84 -15.96
C GLU A 97 11.75 16.08 -16.44
N PRO A 98 10.83 16.00 -17.43
CA PRO A 98 10.10 17.19 -17.87
C PRO A 98 9.25 17.79 -16.73
N PHE A 99 8.59 16.94 -15.93
CA PHE A 99 7.82 17.37 -14.76
C PHE A 99 8.66 18.17 -13.77
N VAL A 100 9.84 17.66 -13.39
CA VAL A 100 10.75 18.35 -12.46
C VAL A 100 11.34 19.61 -13.08
N LYS A 101 11.69 19.58 -14.38
CA LYS A 101 12.25 20.74 -15.10
C LYS A 101 11.27 21.91 -15.14
N GLU A 102 9.98 21.62 -15.32
CA GLU A 102 8.93 22.63 -15.40
C GLU A 102 8.49 23.11 -14.00
N LYS A 103 8.21 22.19 -13.07
CA LYS A 103 7.54 22.52 -11.81
C LYS A 103 8.45 22.49 -10.57
N GLY A 104 9.69 22.08 -10.72
CA GLY A 104 10.66 21.93 -9.64
C GLY A 104 10.45 20.67 -8.79
N LEU A 105 11.18 20.58 -7.68
CA LEU A 105 11.22 19.37 -6.83
C LEU A 105 10.11 19.29 -5.76
N PHE A 106 9.29 20.34 -5.63
CA PHE A 106 8.34 20.53 -4.53
C PHE A 106 6.99 21.12 -4.98
N SER A 107 6.61 20.94 -6.25
CA SER A 107 5.35 21.47 -6.81
C SER A 107 4.12 21.06 -6.00
N PHE A 108 4.14 19.87 -5.41
CA PHE A 108 3.06 19.31 -4.60
C PHE A 108 2.63 20.15 -3.40
N TYR A 109 3.47 21.06 -2.88
CA TYR A 109 3.06 21.99 -1.82
C TYR A 109 2.10 23.08 -2.31
N ARG A 110 2.11 23.38 -3.62
CA ARG A 110 1.27 24.42 -4.24
C ARG A 110 0.15 23.80 -5.08
N ASP A 111 0.47 22.75 -5.83
CA ASP A 111 -0.41 22.16 -6.83
C ASP A 111 -1.18 20.95 -6.29
N GLY A 112 -0.90 20.56 -5.04
CA GLY A 112 -1.33 19.29 -4.46
C GLY A 112 -0.48 18.11 -4.94
N HIS A 113 -0.57 17.00 -4.20
CA HIS A 113 0.29 15.84 -4.39
C HIS A 113 -0.01 15.02 -5.64
N GLY A 114 -1.21 15.17 -6.21
CA GLY A 114 -1.77 14.29 -7.22
C GLY A 114 -0.87 14.06 -8.42
N GLU A 115 -0.33 15.13 -9.02
CA GLU A 115 0.54 15.03 -10.20
C GLU A 115 1.89 14.37 -9.88
N CYS A 116 2.54 14.79 -8.79
CA CYS A 116 3.81 14.20 -8.34
C CYS A 116 3.64 12.71 -8.02
N CYS A 117 2.58 12.33 -7.30
CA CYS A 117 2.24 10.93 -7.05
C CYS A 117 1.88 10.20 -8.34
N GLY A 118 1.19 10.85 -9.28
CA GLY A 118 0.88 10.32 -10.60
C GLY A 118 2.14 9.83 -11.32
N VAL A 119 3.15 10.71 -11.42
CA VAL A 119 4.42 10.42 -12.08
C VAL A 119 5.27 9.43 -11.29
N ARG A 120 5.43 9.65 -9.98
CA ARG A 120 6.40 8.88 -9.18
C ARG A 120 5.88 7.57 -8.62
N LYS A 121 4.56 7.39 -8.55
CA LYS A 121 3.95 6.29 -7.79
C LYS A 121 2.88 5.54 -8.59
N ILE A 122 1.91 6.27 -9.15
CA ILE A 122 0.78 5.65 -9.84
C ILE A 122 1.22 5.05 -11.18
N GLU A 123 2.08 5.75 -11.91
CA GLU A 123 2.59 5.27 -13.19
C GLU A 123 3.46 4.00 -13.04
N PRO A 124 4.46 3.93 -12.14
CA PRO A 124 5.21 2.70 -11.92
C PRO A 124 4.34 1.56 -11.40
N LEU A 125 3.35 1.85 -10.55
CA LEU A 125 2.38 0.85 -10.11
C LEU A 125 1.58 0.30 -11.29
N ARG A 126 1.04 1.16 -12.16
CA ARG A 126 0.26 0.73 -13.33
C ARG A 126 1.07 -0.21 -14.21
N ARG A 127 2.35 0.12 -14.42
CA ARG A 127 3.29 -0.72 -15.17
C ARG A 127 3.57 -2.05 -14.47
N LYS A 128 3.70 -2.07 -13.14
CA LYS A 128 3.83 -3.31 -12.38
C LYS A 128 2.59 -4.19 -12.53
N LEU A 129 1.41 -3.59 -12.33
CA LEU A 129 0.15 -4.32 -12.26
C LEU A 129 -0.38 -4.74 -13.63
N SER A 130 0.15 -4.24 -14.74
CA SER A 130 -0.34 -4.58 -16.09
C SER A 130 -0.19 -6.06 -16.45
N SER A 131 0.75 -6.77 -15.82
CA SER A 131 0.96 -8.21 -15.99
C SER A 131 0.58 -9.05 -14.76
N VAL A 132 -0.02 -8.44 -13.73
CA VAL A 132 -0.36 -9.11 -12.47
C VAL A 132 -1.81 -9.59 -12.50
N LYS A 133 -2.10 -10.77 -11.95
CA LYS A 133 -3.49 -11.26 -11.83
C LYS A 133 -4.15 -10.84 -10.53
N ALA A 134 -3.39 -10.89 -9.43
CA ALA A 134 -3.86 -10.46 -8.12
C ALA A 134 -2.75 -9.82 -7.31
N TRP A 135 -3.13 -8.89 -6.44
CA TRP A 135 -2.21 -8.24 -5.51
C TRP A 135 -2.85 -7.98 -4.16
N ALA A 136 -2.03 -7.82 -3.12
CA ALA A 136 -2.49 -7.50 -1.78
C ALA A 136 -1.79 -6.26 -1.22
N THR A 137 -2.53 -5.47 -0.42
CA THR A 137 -2.02 -4.27 0.26
C THR A 137 -2.28 -4.30 1.75
N GLY A 138 -1.44 -3.61 2.53
CA GLY A 138 -1.62 -3.43 3.97
C GLY A 138 -2.64 -2.35 4.34
N GLN A 139 -3.56 -2.00 3.43
CA GLN A 139 -4.55 -0.96 3.66
C GLN A 139 -5.53 -1.37 4.76
N ARG A 140 -5.71 -0.50 5.77
CA ARG A 140 -6.63 -0.73 6.88
C ARG A 140 -7.75 0.30 6.93
N ARG A 141 -8.86 -0.05 7.57
CA ARG A 141 -10.04 0.82 7.75
C ARG A 141 -9.77 1.97 8.72
N ASP A 142 -8.97 1.73 9.75
CA ASP A 142 -8.68 2.71 10.81
C ASP A 142 -7.70 3.83 10.38
N GLN A 143 -6.98 3.65 9.26
CA GLN A 143 -6.01 4.62 8.74
C GLN A 143 -6.63 5.88 8.11
N SER A 144 -7.96 5.97 7.97
CA SER A 144 -8.59 7.15 7.37
C SER A 144 -9.91 7.52 8.07
N PRO A 145 -10.02 8.74 8.61
CA PRO A 145 -11.27 9.20 9.21
C PRO A 145 -12.33 9.37 8.11
N GLY A 146 -13.45 8.64 8.21
CA GLY A 146 -14.68 8.93 7.46
C GLY A 146 -14.74 8.55 5.98
N THR A 147 -13.67 8.06 5.35
CA THR A 147 -13.67 7.60 3.94
C THR A 147 -13.38 6.11 3.76
N ARG A 148 -12.92 5.40 4.80
CA ARG A 148 -12.48 3.99 4.73
C ARG A 148 -13.30 2.97 5.54
N SER A 149 -14.51 3.32 6.02
CA SER A 149 -15.44 2.32 6.57
C SER A 149 -15.78 1.19 5.57
N ALA A 150 -15.46 1.37 4.29
CA ALA A 150 -15.76 0.46 3.18
C ALA A 150 -14.55 -0.30 2.59
N VAL A 151 -13.35 -0.30 3.19
CA VAL A 151 -12.25 -1.14 2.66
C VAL A 151 -12.67 -2.61 2.75
N ALA A 152 -12.90 -3.22 1.60
CA ALA A 152 -13.27 -4.63 1.50
C ALA A 152 -12.05 -5.53 1.70
N ALA A 153 -12.25 -6.72 2.26
CA ALA A 153 -11.20 -7.73 2.41
C ALA A 153 -10.63 -8.16 1.04
N MET A 154 -11.47 -8.13 0.01
CA MET A 154 -11.08 -8.30 -1.39
C MET A 154 -12.03 -7.51 -2.30
N GLU A 155 -11.54 -7.12 -3.47
CA GLU A 155 -12.26 -6.31 -4.45
C GLU A 155 -11.69 -6.53 -5.87
N ILE A 156 -12.47 -6.18 -6.89
CA ILE A 156 -11.92 -5.98 -8.22
C ILE A 156 -11.28 -4.60 -8.24
N ASP A 157 -10.02 -4.54 -8.63
CA ASP A 157 -9.31 -3.28 -8.76
C ASP A 157 -9.75 -2.56 -10.03
N THR A 158 -10.78 -1.71 -9.93
CA THR A 158 -11.30 -0.95 -11.06
C THR A 158 -10.35 0.13 -11.57
N ALA A 159 -9.37 0.54 -10.75
CA ALA A 159 -8.41 1.59 -11.12
C ALA A 159 -7.33 1.08 -12.10
N PHE A 160 -6.98 -0.21 -12.00
CA PHE A 160 -5.93 -0.83 -12.84
C PHE A 160 -6.40 -2.04 -13.64
N SER A 161 -7.66 -2.48 -13.49
CA SER A 161 -8.29 -3.45 -14.40
C SER A 161 -8.53 -2.84 -15.77
N THR A 162 -8.62 -3.71 -16.78
CA THR A 162 -9.00 -3.39 -18.15
C THR A 162 -10.16 -4.29 -18.58
N PRO A 163 -10.97 -3.94 -19.61
CA PRO A 163 -12.03 -4.82 -20.09
C PRO A 163 -11.55 -6.23 -20.45
N GLU A 164 -10.29 -6.35 -20.88
CA GLU A 164 -9.67 -7.61 -21.28
C GLU A 164 -9.01 -8.36 -20.11
N ARG A 165 -8.78 -7.70 -18.96
CA ARG A 165 -8.07 -8.28 -17.81
C ARG A 165 -8.58 -7.69 -16.50
N THR A 166 -9.26 -8.53 -15.74
CA THR A 166 -9.62 -8.26 -14.34
C THR A 166 -8.40 -8.40 -13.45
N LEU A 167 -8.15 -7.40 -12.61
CA LEU A 167 -7.15 -7.42 -11.55
C LEU A 167 -7.86 -7.56 -10.19
N TYR A 168 -7.46 -8.55 -9.41
CA TYR A 168 -8.01 -8.78 -8.08
C TYR A 168 -7.13 -8.12 -7.02
N LYS A 169 -7.74 -7.42 -6.06
CA LYS A 169 -7.05 -6.76 -4.95
C LYS A 169 -7.52 -7.33 -3.63
N PHE A 170 -6.59 -7.67 -2.75
CA PHE A 170 -6.84 -8.12 -1.39
C PHE A 170 -6.36 -7.07 -0.38
N ASN A 171 -7.09 -6.90 0.70
CA ASN A 171 -6.69 -6.07 1.84
C ASN A 171 -6.77 -6.91 3.12
N PRO A 172 -5.83 -7.86 3.35
CA PRO A 172 -5.91 -8.79 4.47
C PRO A 172 -5.94 -8.11 5.83
N LEU A 173 -5.27 -6.96 5.94
CA LEU A 173 -5.20 -6.17 7.17
C LEU A 173 -6.39 -5.21 7.34
N ALA A 174 -7.42 -5.28 6.49
CA ALA A 174 -8.52 -4.30 6.46
C ALA A 174 -9.19 -4.09 7.83
N GLN A 175 -9.37 -5.16 8.60
CA GLN A 175 -10.00 -5.11 9.92
C GLN A 175 -9.03 -4.90 11.08
N MET A 176 -7.73 -5.06 10.87
CA MET A 176 -6.76 -4.91 11.94
C MET A 176 -6.63 -3.44 12.30
N SER A 177 -6.72 -3.15 13.60
CA SER A 177 -6.42 -1.85 14.18
C SER A 177 -4.91 -1.62 14.23
N SER A 178 -4.51 -0.36 14.34
CA SER A 178 -3.12 0.06 14.54
C SER A 178 -2.53 -0.58 15.80
N GLU A 179 -3.32 -0.72 16.86
CA GLU A 179 -2.90 -1.42 18.09
C GLU A 179 -2.58 -2.89 17.82
N GLU A 180 -3.45 -3.61 17.09
CA GLU A 180 -3.21 -5.02 16.75
C GLU A 180 -1.99 -5.19 15.83
N ILE A 181 -1.78 -4.27 14.88
CA ILE A 181 -0.59 -4.25 14.01
C ILE A 181 0.68 -4.09 14.86
N TRP A 182 0.71 -3.12 15.76
CA TRP A 182 1.85 -2.89 16.64
C TRP A 182 2.05 -4.01 17.65
N GLY A 183 0.97 -4.59 18.16
CA GLY A 183 0.98 -5.79 18.97
C GLY A 183 1.66 -6.93 18.24
N TYR A 184 1.28 -7.18 16.98
CA TYR A 184 1.89 -8.21 16.14
C TYR A 184 3.39 -7.98 15.93
N ILE A 185 3.78 -6.76 15.54
CA ILE A 185 5.18 -6.39 15.30
C ILE A 185 6.02 -6.64 16.55
N ARG A 186 5.54 -6.20 17.72
CA ARG A 186 6.28 -6.32 18.99
C ARG A 186 6.31 -7.74 19.52
N MET A 187 5.19 -8.46 19.49
CA MET A 187 5.08 -9.82 20.02
C MET A 187 5.98 -10.82 19.28
N LEU A 188 6.20 -10.59 17.99
CA LEU A 188 6.99 -11.48 17.14
C LEU A 188 8.35 -10.88 16.77
N GLU A 189 8.72 -9.76 17.40
CA GLU A 189 10.01 -9.07 17.22
C GLU A 189 10.34 -8.79 15.74
N LEU A 190 9.34 -8.39 14.96
CA LEU A 190 9.53 -8.04 13.55
C LEU A 190 10.42 -6.80 13.41
N PRO A 191 11.25 -6.72 12.36
CA PRO A 191 11.88 -5.47 12.00
C PRO A 191 10.80 -4.45 11.61
N TYR A 192 10.99 -3.18 12.00
CA TYR A 192 10.10 -2.08 11.64
C TYR A 192 10.90 -0.81 11.29
N ASN A 193 10.26 0.13 10.60
CA ASN A 193 10.89 1.38 10.19
C ASN A 193 11.26 2.24 11.41
N SER A 194 12.53 2.66 11.52
CA SER A 194 13.03 3.46 12.64
C SER A 194 12.33 4.83 12.81
N LEU A 195 11.62 5.32 11.80
CA LEU A 195 10.80 6.53 11.93
C LEU A 195 9.67 6.38 12.95
N HIS A 196 9.20 5.15 13.20
CA HIS A 196 8.16 4.91 14.20
C HIS A 196 8.63 5.25 15.63
N GLU A 197 9.94 5.19 15.89
CA GLU A 197 10.53 5.63 17.17
C GLU A 197 10.61 7.17 17.28
N ARG A 198 10.27 7.89 16.20
CA ARG A 198 10.38 9.34 16.08
C ARG A 198 9.01 10.03 15.91
N GLY A 199 7.93 9.34 16.27
CA GLY A 199 6.56 9.87 16.23
C GLY A 199 5.89 9.77 14.86
N PHE A 200 6.47 9.06 13.90
CA PHE A 200 5.80 8.78 12.62
C PHE A 200 4.89 7.57 12.78
N ILE A 201 3.57 7.78 12.63
CA ILE A 201 2.61 6.67 12.59
C ILE A 201 2.38 6.24 11.14
N SER A 202 1.91 7.14 10.27
CA SER A 202 1.80 6.88 8.83
C SER A 202 3.07 7.33 8.09
N ILE A 203 3.72 6.43 7.36
CA ILE A 203 4.96 6.73 6.63
C ILE A 203 4.69 6.84 5.12
N GLY A 204 5.34 7.81 4.48
CA GLY A 204 5.36 7.98 3.03
C GLY A 204 6.68 8.55 2.56
N CYS A 205 6.64 9.32 1.46
CA CYS A 205 7.80 10.08 0.99
C CYS A 205 8.19 11.13 2.04
N GLU A 206 9.50 11.39 2.14
CA GLU A 206 10.08 12.36 3.07
C GLU A 206 9.41 13.74 3.00
N PRO A 207 9.27 14.38 1.83
CA PRO A 207 8.77 15.75 1.79
C PRO A 207 7.24 15.84 1.98
N CYS A 208 6.55 14.70 2.10
CA CYS A 208 5.10 14.64 2.20
C CYS A 208 4.63 13.90 3.47
N THR A 209 5.55 13.65 4.41
CA THR A 209 5.26 12.98 5.68
C THR A 209 5.89 13.73 6.85
N ARG A 210 5.16 13.85 7.96
CA ARG A 210 5.67 14.40 9.22
C ARG A 210 5.19 13.55 10.41
N PRO A 211 5.89 13.58 11.55
CA PRO A 211 5.39 12.93 12.76
C PRO A 211 4.09 13.61 13.22
N VAL A 212 3.31 12.88 14.00
CA VAL A 212 2.06 13.39 14.61
C VAL A 212 2.23 13.54 16.11
N LEU A 213 1.44 14.42 16.71
CA LEU A 213 1.41 14.63 18.16
C LEU A 213 0.67 13.48 18.86
N PRO A 214 0.83 13.32 20.19
CA PRO A 214 0.02 12.39 20.97
C PRO A 214 -1.48 12.61 20.71
N ASN A 215 -2.21 11.52 20.44
CA ASN A 215 -3.65 11.48 20.12
C ASN A 215 -4.06 12.17 18.81
N GLN A 216 -3.11 12.67 18.01
CA GLN A 216 -3.42 13.17 16.67
C GLN A 216 -3.60 12.00 15.69
N HIS A 217 -4.56 12.08 14.78
CA HIS A 217 -4.84 11.00 13.87
C HIS A 217 -3.68 10.79 12.88
N GLU A 218 -3.31 9.54 12.61
CA GLU A 218 -2.12 9.19 11.78
C GLU A 218 -2.13 9.85 10.39
N ARG A 219 -3.31 10.02 9.81
CA ARG A 219 -3.51 10.66 8.49
C ARG A 219 -3.12 12.13 8.47
N GLU A 220 -3.10 12.82 9.61
CA GLU A 220 -2.69 14.23 9.70
C GLU A 220 -1.18 14.43 9.52
N GLY A 221 -0.39 13.35 9.59
CA GLY A 221 1.02 13.33 9.22
C GLY A 221 1.25 13.33 7.71
N ARG A 222 0.20 13.19 6.90
CA ARG A 222 0.28 13.04 5.43
C ARG A 222 -0.37 14.21 4.72
N TRP A 223 0.33 14.80 3.74
CA TRP A 223 -0.17 15.92 2.93
C TRP A 223 -0.87 16.99 3.78
N TRP A 224 -0.21 17.39 4.88
CA TRP A 224 -0.83 18.19 5.93
C TRP A 224 -1.26 19.59 5.47
N TRP A 225 -0.73 20.05 4.34
CA TRP A 225 -1.07 21.32 3.70
C TRP A 225 -2.36 21.25 2.86
N GLU A 226 -2.84 20.05 2.52
CA GLU A 226 -4.07 19.86 1.73
C GLU A 226 -5.30 19.75 2.63
N GLU A 227 -6.47 20.03 2.06
CA GLU A 227 -7.76 19.80 2.72
C GLU A 227 -7.94 18.32 3.07
N ALA A 228 -8.61 18.04 4.18
CA ALA A 228 -8.79 16.67 4.70
C ALA A 228 -9.44 15.70 3.70
N THR A 229 -10.32 16.19 2.82
CA THR A 229 -11.00 15.41 1.78
C THR A 229 -10.09 14.96 0.64
N GLN A 230 -8.93 15.60 0.47
CA GLN A 230 -7.99 15.34 -0.63
C GLN A 230 -6.82 14.45 -0.22
N LYS A 231 -6.73 14.05 1.05
CA LYS A 231 -5.56 13.34 1.60
C LYS A 231 -5.48 11.86 1.20
N GLU A 232 -6.27 11.35 0.25
CA GLU A 232 -6.16 9.96 -0.21
C GLU A 232 -5.18 9.80 -1.37
N CYS A 233 -4.36 8.76 -1.28
CA CYS A 233 -3.40 8.48 -2.35
C CYS A 233 -4.11 7.91 -3.57
N GLY A 234 -3.68 8.31 -4.77
CA GLY A 234 -4.17 7.76 -6.04
C GLY A 234 -4.08 6.22 -6.17
N LEU A 235 -3.28 5.50 -5.36
CA LEU A 235 -3.27 4.03 -5.35
C LEU A 235 -4.61 3.42 -4.95
N HIS A 236 -5.38 4.14 -4.15
CA HIS A 236 -6.64 3.69 -3.58
C HIS A 236 -7.81 4.53 -4.09
N ALA A 237 -7.63 5.22 -5.23
CA ALA A 237 -8.64 6.10 -5.80
C ALA A 237 -9.96 5.38 -6.15
N GLY A 238 -9.94 4.07 -6.38
CA GLY A 238 -11.16 3.25 -6.51
C GLY A 238 -12.11 3.41 -5.32
N ASN A 239 -11.58 3.65 -4.11
CA ASN A 239 -12.37 3.86 -2.90
C ASN A 239 -12.99 5.26 -2.82
N LEU A 240 -12.52 6.23 -3.64
CA LEU A 240 -13.11 7.56 -3.76
C LEU A 240 -14.33 7.55 -4.72
N ILE A 241 -14.31 6.66 -5.71
CA ILE A 241 -15.35 6.56 -6.76
C ILE A 241 -16.62 5.86 -6.25
N ALA A 242 -16.53 5.14 -5.12
CA ALA A 242 -17.70 4.52 -4.47
C ALA A 242 -18.71 5.53 -3.85
N LYS A 243 -18.52 6.84 -4.06
CA LYS A 243 -19.50 7.88 -3.81
C LYS A 243 -19.99 8.49 -5.13
N VAL A 244 -20.80 7.75 -5.88
CA VAL A 244 -21.86 8.30 -6.74
C VAL A 244 -23.09 7.45 -6.56
#